data_AF-A0A650FQG2-F1
#
_entry.id   AF-A0A650FQG2-F1
#
_cell.length_a   1.000
_cell.length_b   1.000
_cell.length_c   1.000
_cell.angle_alpha   90.00
_cell.angle_beta   90.00
_cell.angle_gamma   90.00
#
_symmetry.space_group_name_H-M   'P 1'
#
loop_
_entity.id
_entity.type
_entity.pdbx_description
1 polymer ?
#
loop_
_entity_poly.entity_id
_entity_poly.type
_entity_poly.pdbx_seq_one_letter_code
_entity_poly.pdbx_strand_id
1 'polypeptide(L)' 'MVADYVLANPNGISCQGCGFINTSRSSLVVGNPLVENGLLQGYSTLDNR' A
#
# COMPACT_ATOMS: atom_id res chain seq x y z
N MET A 1 14.47 -7.31 -13.79
CA MET A 1 13.44 -7.86 -12.90
C MET A 1 12.67 -6.67 -12.34
N VAL A 2 11.33 -6.71 -12.34
CA VAL A 2 10.45 -5.65 -11.83
C VAL A 2 9.72 -6.17 -10.60
N ALA A 3 9.21 -5.26 -9.75
CA ALA A 3 8.54 -5.62 -8.52
C ALA A 3 7.26 -4.82 -8.32
N ASP A 4 6.36 -5.36 -7.51
CA ASP A 4 5.17 -4.65 -7.06
C ASP A 4 5.53 -3.65 -5.95
N TYR A 5 4.86 -2.50 -5.97
CA TYR A 5 5.03 -1.43 -4.99
C TYR A 5 3.71 -1.19 -4.27
N VAL A 6 3.75 -1.16 -2.94
CA VAL A 6 2.60 -0.78 -2.12
C VAL A 6 3.01 0.23 -1.05
N LEU A 7 2.30 1.34 -0.99
CA LEU A 7 2.34 2.30 0.13
C LEU A 7 1.01 2.19 0.88
N ALA A 8 1.08 1.74 2.14
CA ALA A 8 -0.07 1.69 3.03
C ALA A 8 0.09 2.75 4.13
N ASN A 9 -0.84 3.70 4.22
CA ASN A 9 -0.85 4.72 5.26
C ASN A 9 -2.29 4.99 5.71
N PRO A 10 -2.69 4.58 6.93
CA PRO A 10 -4.05 4.81 7.42
C PRO A 10 -4.40 6.29 7.61
N ASN A 11 -3.40 7.16 7.80
CA ASN A 11 -3.60 8.58 8.05
C ASN A 11 -3.96 9.38 6.78
N GLY A 12 -4.03 8.72 5.62
CA GLY A 12 -4.30 9.36 4.33
C GLY A 12 -3.08 9.40 3.41
N ILE A 13 -3.35 9.38 2.12
CA ILE A 13 -2.36 9.54 1.04
C ILE A 13 -2.91 10.58 0.08
N SER A 14 -2.16 11.66 -0.11
CA SER A 14 -2.41 12.61 -1.19
C SER A 14 -1.26 12.50 -2.18
N CYS A 15 -1.60 12.46 -3.47
CA CYS A 15 -0.63 12.49 -4.54
C CYS A 15 -1.09 13.49 -5.60
N GLN A 16 -0.19 14.42 -5.95
CA GLN A 16 -0.31 15.27 -7.12
C GLN A 16 0.94 15.07 -7.97
N GLY A 17 0.75 14.59 -9.19
CA GLY A 17 1.86 14.32 -10.11
C GLY A 17 2.78 13.17 -9.70
N CYS A 18 2.35 12.27 -8.79
CA CYS A 18 3.16 11.09 -8.50
C CYS A 18 3.19 10.14 -9.69
N GLY A 19 4.28 9.40 -9.79
CA GLY A 19 4.49 8.34 -10.77
C GLY A 19 5.34 7.24 -10.14
N PHE A 20 5.23 6.06 -10.72
CA PHE A 20 6.01 4.89 -10.30
C PHE A 20 6.83 4.43 -11.50
N ILE A 21 8.14 4.25 -11.27
CA ILE A 21 9.09 3.85 -12.31
C ILE A 21 9.54 2.43 -11.99
N ASN A 22 9.57 1.58 -13.02
CA ASN A 22 10.06 0.21 -12.93
C ASN A 22 9.29 -0.67 -11.93
N THR A 23 7.98 -0.43 -11.79
CA THR A 23 7.07 -1.25 -10.99
C THR A 23 6.11 -2.03 -11.88
N SER A 24 5.86 -3.30 -11.57
CA SER A 24 4.85 -4.11 -12.29
C SER A 24 3.43 -3.69 -11.94
N ARG A 25 3.20 -3.43 -10.65
CA ARG A 25 1.94 -2.89 -10.11
C ARG A 25 2.25 -1.91 -9.00
N SER A 26 1.50 -0.82 -8.93
CA SER A 26 1.60 0.15 -7.84
C SER A 26 0.27 0.29 -7.14
N SER A 27 0.27 0.31 -5.81
CA SER A 27 -0.94 0.53 -5.00
C SER A 27 -0.68 1.54 -3.89
N LEU A 28 -1.56 2.52 -3.80
CA LEU A 28 -1.66 3.44 -2.68
C LEU A 28 -2.89 3.01 -1.88
N VAL A 29 -2.69 2.60 -0.63
CA VAL A 29 -3.77 2.10 0.22
C VAL A 29 -3.86 3.03 1.43
N VAL A 30 -4.98 3.74 1.55
CA VAL A 30 -5.31 4.42 2.80
C VAL A 30 -5.85 3.36 3.75
N GLY A 31 -4.95 2.69 4.47
CA GLY A 31 -5.25 1.47 5.20
C GLY A 31 -4.04 0.90 5.93
N ASN A 32 -4.28 -0.15 6.72
CA ASN A 32 -3.24 -0.90 7.40
C ASN A 32 -2.95 -2.23 6.69
N PRO A 33 -1.69 -2.67 6.58
CA PRO A 33 -1.38 -4.02 6.15
C PRO A 33 -1.76 -5.02 7.25
N LEU A 34 -2.37 -6.13 6.85
CA LEU A 34 -2.67 -7.26 7.73
C LEU A 34 -1.52 -8.26 7.62
N VAL A 35 -0.69 -8.32 8.66
CA VAL A 35 0.44 -9.25 8.73
C VAL A 35 0.20 -10.23 9.87
N GLU A 36 0.15 -11.51 9.54
CA GLU A 36 -0.04 -12.60 10.50
C GLU A 36 1.11 -13.60 10.36
N ASN A 37 1.76 -13.93 11.47
CA ASN A 37 2.93 -14.82 11.50
C ASN A 37 4.06 -14.41 10.52
N GLY A 38 4.22 -13.11 10.29
CA GLY A 38 5.22 -12.57 9.36
C GLY A 38 4.84 -12.64 7.87
N LEU A 39 3.64 -13.14 7.54
CA LEU A 39 3.11 -13.20 6.19
C LEU A 39 2.07 -12.11 5.96
N LEU A 40 2.17 -11.41 4.83
CA LEU A 40 1.18 -10.42 4.41
C LEU A 40 -0.08 -11.14 3.93
N GLN A 41 -1.19 -10.92 4.64
CA GLN A 41 -2.50 -11.49 4.32
C GLN A 41 -3.34 -10.54 3.44
N GLY A 42 -3.13 -9.23 3.56
CA GLY A 42 -3.87 -8.23 2.80
C GLY A 42 -3.78 -6.84 3.41
N TYR A 43 -4.82 -6.03 3.16
CA TYR A 43 -4.94 -4.66 3.67
C TYR A 43 -6.37 -4.41 4.18
N SER A 44 -6.52 -3.60 5.22
CA SER A 44 -7.81 -3.21 5.78
C SER A 44 -7.99 -1.69 5.83
N THR A 45 -9.21 -1.24 5.54
CA THR A 45 -9.63 0.18 5.63
C THR A 45 -10.65 0.42 6.76
N LEU A 46 -11.01 -0.62 7.52
CA LEU A 46 -12.12 -0.59 8.47
C LEU A 46 -11.79 0.20 9.74
N ASP A 47 -10.53 0.22 10.16
CA ASP A 47 -10.06 0.87 11.40
C ASP A 47 -9.06 2.02 11.13
N ASN A 48 -9.24 2.74 10.01
CA ASN A 48 -8.48 3.95 9.76
C ASN A 48 -8.93 5.03 10.75
N ARG A 49 -8.14 5.23 11.81
CA ARG A 49 -8.34 6.28 12.80
C ARG A 49 -7.82 7.62 12.32
#